data_AF-A0A0G4ILG5-F1
#
_entry.id   AF-A0A0G4ILG5-F1
#
_cell.length_a   1.000
_cell.length_b   1.000
_cell.length_c   1.000
_cell.angle_alpha   90.00
_cell.angle_beta   90.00
_cell.angle_gamma   90.00
#
_symmetry.space_group_name_H-M   'P 1'
#
loop_
_entity.id
_entity.type
_entity.pdbx_description
1 polymer ?
#
loop_
_entity_poly.entity_id
_entity_poly.type
_entity_poly.pdbx_seq_one_letter_code
_entity_poly.pdbx_strand_id
1 'polypeptide(L)'
;MHVTYRTARPSTQKMEGPGGVGNDHGPFYDPNEFDCVVEVASRWKEILEEFRSLDSGAEVHPWPEMNLYQLNDTSQNRVVRGAGWDVFGLHAFGKKKEANCRMCPVTAGIIKRCKVPLTTATFSILRPGVHVLPHSGYVGYSNSILRAHICLTAPQEISSCVPDPDVWKKSVPSDQWFSKSIFPYDPLQPRTGCMFRVDDLQTSWRPGHCLVFDDLRMHEAWNFTSEPRVNLMIDFPRPAKYRVPGYDDDEVLDGLEKGAKYLDKLTSKHGWEPI
;
A
#
# COMPACT_ATOMS: atom_id res chain seq x y z
N MET A 1 30.12 -37.17 27.84
CA MET A 1 30.57 -36.25 26.77
C MET A 1 29.52 -35.16 26.64
N HIS A 2 29.81 -33.95 27.12
CA HIS A 2 28.99 -32.75 26.95
C HIS A 2 29.65 -31.88 25.90
N VAL A 3 28.94 -31.55 24.83
CA VAL A 3 29.41 -30.60 23.82
C VAL A 3 28.56 -29.33 23.97
N THR A 4 29.15 -28.30 24.55
CA THR A 4 28.60 -26.94 24.61
C THR A 4 28.87 -26.22 23.29
N TYR A 5 27.82 -25.82 22.58
CA TYR A 5 27.92 -24.90 21.45
C TYR A 5 27.87 -23.45 21.96
N ARG A 6 28.97 -22.71 21.81
CA ARG A 6 29.00 -21.25 21.95
C ARG A 6 28.41 -20.63 20.68
N THR A 7 27.30 -19.93 20.79
CA THR A 7 26.79 -19.05 19.73
C THR A 7 27.55 -17.72 19.79
N ALA A 8 28.34 -17.42 18.76
CA ALA A 8 28.92 -16.10 18.58
C ALA A 8 27.82 -15.13 18.12
N ARG A 9 27.69 -13.97 18.78
CA ARG A 9 26.86 -12.87 18.28
C ARG A 9 27.56 -12.25 17.07
N PRO A 10 26.88 -12.03 15.93
CA PRO A 10 27.45 -11.22 14.87
C PRO A 10 27.57 -9.77 15.34
N SER A 11 28.72 -9.17 15.04
CA SER A 11 29.02 -7.76 15.23
C SER A 11 28.02 -6.88 14.49
N THR A 12 27.57 -5.79 15.11
CA THR A 12 26.83 -4.70 14.47
C THR A 12 27.71 -4.03 13.41
N GLN A 13 27.63 -4.51 12.17
CA GLN A 13 28.11 -3.77 11.00
C GLN A 13 27.01 -2.80 10.58
N LYS A 14 27.34 -1.50 10.51
CA LYS A 14 26.51 -0.52 9.82
C LYS A 14 26.33 -0.99 8.38
N MET A 15 25.09 -1.14 7.93
CA MET A 15 24.78 -1.41 6.52
C MET A 15 25.06 -0.15 5.70
N GLU A 16 26.19 -0.13 5.01
CA GLU A 16 26.39 0.72 3.84
C GLU A 16 25.89 -0.09 2.63
N GLY A 17 24.89 0.43 1.92
CA GLY A 17 24.22 -0.27 0.82
C GLY A 17 25.09 -0.39 -0.44
N PRO A 18 24.82 -1.37 -1.33
CA PRO A 18 25.57 -1.50 -2.58
C PRO A 18 25.02 -0.54 -3.64
N GLY A 19 25.93 0.20 -4.27
CA GLY A 19 25.65 1.17 -5.31
C GLY A 19 25.07 0.56 -6.60
N GLY A 20 24.13 1.30 -7.18
CA GLY A 20 23.61 1.15 -8.53
C GLY A 20 23.01 2.49 -8.93
N VAL A 21 23.31 2.98 -10.13
CA VAL A 21 22.93 4.31 -10.60
C VAL A 21 21.40 4.50 -10.57
N GLY A 22 20.91 5.39 -9.69
CA GLY A 22 19.52 5.87 -9.65
C GLY A 22 18.92 5.96 -8.23
N ASN A 23 19.07 7.13 -7.57
CA ASN A 23 18.60 7.50 -6.22
C ASN A 23 18.90 6.51 -5.08
N ASP A 24 19.84 6.89 -4.19
CA ASP A 24 20.25 6.21 -2.94
C ASP A 24 19.15 6.03 -1.87
N HIS A 25 17.88 6.12 -2.24
CA HIS A 25 16.75 5.93 -1.33
C HIS A 25 16.25 4.49 -1.42
N GLY A 26 16.12 3.83 -0.26
CA GLY A 26 15.51 2.51 -0.17
C GLY A 26 14.07 2.50 -0.69
N PRO A 27 13.42 1.32 -0.81
CA PRO A 27 12.08 1.21 -1.40
C PRO A 27 10.97 1.87 -0.57
N PHE A 28 11.25 2.23 0.67
CA PHE A 28 10.33 2.81 1.64
C PHE A 28 10.84 4.20 2.09
N TYR A 29 9.91 5.13 2.30
CA TYR A 29 10.18 6.50 2.76
C TYR A 29 9.52 6.78 4.10
N ASP A 30 10.14 7.62 4.94
CA ASP A 30 9.55 8.01 6.23
C ASP A 30 8.27 8.84 5.99
N PRO A 31 7.09 8.37 6.46
CA PRO A 31 5.83 9.09 6.29
C PRO A 31 5.83 10.51 6.86
N ASN A 32 6.67 10.79 7.86
CA ASN A 32 6.74 12.10 8.52
C ASN A 32 7.38 13.18 7.64
N GLU A 33 8.01 12.80 6.53
CA GLU A 33 8.57 13.76 5.57
C GLU A 33 7.51 14.43 4.69
N PHE A 34 6.26 13.94 4.73
CA PHE A 34 5.19 14.36 3.83
C PHE A 34 4.00 14.91 4.62
N ASP A 35 3.87 16.24 4.69
CA ASP A 35 2.79 16.96 5.40
C ASP A 35 1.39 16.36 5.15
N CYS A 36 1.07 16.04 3.89
CA CYS A 36 -0.23 15.47 3.54
C CYS A 36 -0.42 14.05 4.09
N VAL A 37 0.63 13.22 4.10
CA VAL A 37 0.58 11.88 4.68
C VAL A 37 0.37 11.98 6.19
N VAL A 38 1.06 12.90 6.87
CA VAL A 38 0.87 13.16 8.31
C VAL A 38 -0.56 13.66 8.61
N GLU A 39 -1.07 14.59 7.81
CA GLU A 39 -2.43 15.14 7.93
C GLU A 39 -3.50 14.04 7.82
N VAL A 40 -3.36 13.13 6.86
CA VAL A 40 -4.30 12.01 6.66
C VAL A 40 -4.11 10.94 7.74
N ALA A 41 -2.88 10.48 7.98
CA ALA A 41 -2.59 9.38 8.88
C ALA A 41 -2.92 9.71 10.35
N SER A 42 -2.73 10.96 10.79
CA SER A 42 -3.07 11.38 12.16
C SER A 42 -4.58 11.27 12.48
N ARG A 43 -5.44 11.22 11.45
CA ARG A 43 -6.90 11.15 11.57
C ARG A 43 -7.48 9.80 11.14
N TRP A 44 -6.65 8.75 11.10
CA TRP A 44 -7.05 7.42 10.66
C TRP A 44 -8.27 6.86 11.38
N LYS A 45 -8.51 7.23 12.65
CA LYS A 45 -9.68 6.78 13.42
C LYS A 45 -10.99 7.36 12.91
N GLU A 46 -10.98 8.64 12.54
CA GLU A 46 -12.14 9.32 11.95
C GLU A 46 -12.45 8.71 10.58
N ILE A 47 -11.39 8.46 9.78
CA ILE A 47 -11.47 7.82 8.47
C ILE A 47 -12.00 6.39 8.59
N LEU A 48 -11.53 5.62 9.59
CA LEU A 48 -12.00 4.27 9.86
C LEU A 48 -13.48 4.24 10.24
N GLU A 49 -13.92 5.15 11.10
CA GLU A 49 -15.32 5.22 11.54
C GLU A 49 -16.24 5.54 10.38
N GLU A 50 -15.83 6.46 9.52
CA GLU A 50 -16.56 6.78 8.31
C GLU A 50 -16.60 5.61 7.32
N PHE A 51 -15.48 4.91 7.10
CA PHE A 51 -15.44 3.70 6.29
C PHE A 51 -16.39 2.62 6.82
N ARG A 52 -16.46 2.43 8.14
CA ARG A 52 -17.38 1.47 8.78
C ARG A 52 -18.85 1.87 8.67
N SER A 53 -19.12 3.17 8.51
CA SER A 53 -20.46 3.73 8.38
C SER A 53 -20.98 3.74 6.94
N LEU A 54 -20.19 3.27 5.98
CA LEU A 54 -20.64 3.10 4.60
C LEU A 54 -21.84 2.14 4.55
N ASP A 55 -22.94 2.61 3.98
CA ASP A 55 -24.17 1.84 3.85
C ASP A 55 -24.17 0.92 2.61
N SER A 56 -25.28 0.22 2.36
CA SER A 56 -25.43 -0.68 1.21
C SER A 56 -25.34 0.00 -0.16
N GLY A 57 -25.46 1.34 -0.22
CA GLY A 57 -25.28 2.13 -1.44
C GLY A 57 -23.80 2.38 -1.78
N ALA A 58 -22.88 2.08 -0.87
CA ALA A 58 -21.45 2.18 -1.13
C ALA A 58 -20.97 0.99 -1.98
N GLU A 59 -20.94 1.18 -3.29
CA GLU A 59 -20.43 0.16 -4.20
C GLU A 59 -18.90 0.05 -4.12
N VAL A 60 -18.43 -1.10 -3.63
CA VAL A 60 -17.03 -1.52 -3.78
C VAL A 60 -16.84 -2.24 -5.11
N HIS A 61 -15.72 -1.96 -5.78
CA HIS A 61 -15.38 -2.56 -7.07
C HIS A 61 -14.05 -3.30 -6.97
N PRO A 62 -13.89 -4.45 -7.64
CA PRO A 62 -12.57 -5.08 -7.76
C PRO A 62 -11.59 -4.16 -8.51
N TRP A 63 -10.33 -4.16 -8.08
CA TRP A 63 -9.27 -3.43 -8.76
C TRP A 63 -9.03 -4.01 -10.18
N PRO A 64 -8.94 -3.18 -11.24
CA PRO A 64 -9.05 -3.66 -12.63
C PRO A 64 -7.88 -4.53 -13.13
N GLU A 65 -6.73 -4.55 -12.45
CA GLU A 65 -5.59 -5.44 -12.76
C GLU A 65 -5.81 -6.87 -12.25
N MET A 66 -6.91 -7.48 -12.70
CA MET A 66 -7.38 -8.79 -12.24
C MET A 66 -6.39 -9.93 -12.50
N ASN A 67 -5.45 -9.74 -13.43
CA ASN A 67 -4.37 -10.70 -13.71
C ASN A 67 -3.34 -10.82 -12.56
N LEU A 68 -3.35 -9.89 -11.61
CA LEU A 68 -2.46 -9.92 -10.45
C LEU A 68 -2.99 -10.82 -9.32
N TYR A 69 -4.20 -11.36 -9.46
CA TYR A 69 -4.91 -11.97 -8.34
C TYR A 69 -4.64 -13.47 -8.31
N GLN A 70 -4.14 -13.95 -7.19
CA GLN A 70 -4.10 -15.37 -6.85
C GLN A 70 -4.97 -15.60 -5.61
N LEU A 71 -5.97 -16.47 -5.73
CA LEU A 71 -6.92 -16.81 -4.68
C LEU A 71 -6.61 -18.20 -4.12
N ASN A 72 -6.57 -18.33 -2.79
CA ASN A 72 -6.33 -19.62 -2.13
C ASN A 72 -7.53 -20.57 -2.21
N ASP A 73 -8.76 -20.06 -2.40
CA ASP A 73 -9.93 -20.90 -2.71
C ASP A 73 -9.98 -21.23 -4.20
N THR A 74 -9.40 -22.39 -4.53
CA THR A 74 -9.23 -22.91 -5.89
C THR A 74 -10.52 -23.46 -6.51
N SER A 75 -11.68 -23.34 -5.85
CA SER A 75 -12.92 -23.96 -6.35
C SER A 75 -13.50 -23.29 -7.60
N GLN A 76 -13.13 -22.05 -7.93
CA GLN A 76 -13.65 -21.39 -9.14
C GLN A 76 -12.64 -20.64 -10.01
N ASN A 77 -11.40 -20.36 -9.55
CA ASN A 77 -10.38 -19.59 -10.28
C ASN A 77 -10.94 -18.33 -11.00
N ARG A 78 -12.04 -17.77 -10.48
CA ARG A 78 -12.79 -16.63 -11.01
C ARG A 78 -12.79 -15.57 -9.92
N VAL A 79 -12.16 -14.44 -10.21
CA VAL A 79 -12.24 -13.29 -9.33
C VAL A 79 -13.65 -12.70 -9.44
N VAL A 80 -14.44 -12.89 -8.40
CA VAL A 80 -15.76 -12.25 -8.25
C VAL A 80 -15.65 -11.06 -7.30
N ARG A 81 -16.56 -10.07 -7.43
CA ARG A 81 -16.64 -8.95 -6.48
C ARG A 81 -16.72 -9.48 -5.05
N GLY A 82 -15.95 -8.91 -4.12
CA GLY A 82 -15.97 -9.35 -2.73
C GLY A 82 -15.05 -10.52 -2.37
N ALA A 83 -14.34 -11.11 -3.35
CA ALA A 83 -13.46 -12.27 -3.12
C ALA A 83 -11.96 -11.98 -3.36
N GLY A 84 -11.59 -10.73 -3.67
CA GLY A 84 -10.23 -10.37 -4.11
C GLY A 84 -9.69 -9.11 -3.47
N TRP A 85 -9.14 -8.22 -4.30
CA TRP A 85 -8.74 -6.88 -3.92
C TRP A 85 -9.82 -5.89 -4.37
N ASP A 86 -10.64 -5.42 -3.42
CA ASP A 86 -11.70 -4.46 -3.69
C ASP A 86 -11.26 -3.03 -3.36
N VAL A 87 -11.89 -2.05 -4.02
CA VAL A 87 -11.65 -0.62 -3.83
C VAL A 87 -12.95 0.19 -3.74
N PHE A 88 -12.94 1.22 -2.90
CA PHE A 88 -13.91 2.31 -2.88
C PHE A 88 -13.17 3.64 -3.09
N GLY A 89 -13.22 4.17 -4.32
CA GLY A 89 -12.45 5.36 -4.70
C GLY A 89 -13.17 6.65 -4.34
N LEU A 90 -12.47 7.58 -3.68
CA LEU A 90 -12.90 8.97 -3.51
C LEU A 90 -12.35 9.83 -4.64
N HIS A 91 -11.06 9.69 -4.94
CA HIS A 91 -10.38 10.35 -6.06
C HIS A 91 -9.73 9.31 -6.97
N ALA A 92 -9.75 9.55 -8.28
CA ALA A 92 -9.04 8.77 -9.28
C ALA A 92 -8.41 9.71 -10.32
N PHE A 93 -7.09 9.64 -10.48
CA PHE A 93 -6.30 10.49 -11.38
C PHE A 93 -6.64 11.98 -11.34
N GLY A 94 -6.75 12.53 -10.13
CA GLY A 94 -7.05 13.94 -9.86
C GLY A 94 -8.53 14.31 -9.98
N LYS A 95 -9.40 13.39 -10.43
CA LYS A 95 -10.84 13.60 -10.49
C LYS A 95 -11.51 13.09 -9.22
N LYS A 96 -12.44 13.89 -8.70
CA LYS A 96 -13.25 13.55 -7.52
C LYS A 96 -14.50 12.76 -7.93
N LYS A 97 -14.74 11.63 -7.27
CA LYS A 97 -16.01 10.89 -7.36
C LYS A 97 -17.01 11.51 -6.38
N GLU A 98 -17.77 12.48 -6.87
CA GLU A 98 -18.67 13.30 -6.03
C GLU A 98 -19.66 12.49 -5.19
N ALA A 99 -20.21 11.39 -5.74
CA ALA A 99 -21.10 10.52 -4.98
C ALA A 99 -20.39 9.88 -3.77
N ASN A 100 -19.20 9.33 -3.99
CA ASN A 100 -18.43 8.65 -2.96
C ASN A 100 -17.91 9.64 -1.90
N CYS A 101 -17.51 10.84 -2.30
CA CYS A 101 -17.14 11.90 -1.35
C CYS A 101 -18.33 12.42 -0.53
N ARG A 102 -19.57 12.34 -1.04
CA ARG A 102 -20.76 12.64 -0.23
C ARG A 102 -21.06 11.56 0.80
N MET A 103 -20.69 10.31 0.51
CA MET A 103 -20.76 9.19 1.48
C MET A 103 -19.62 9.27 2.51
N CYS A 104 -18.48 9.86 2.13
CA CYS A 104 -17.32 10.05 3.02
C CYS A 104 -16.91 11.52 3.20
N PRO A 105 -17.79 12.39 3.74
CA PRO A 105 -17.52 13.82 3.88
C PRO A 105 -16.35 14.16 4.80
N VAL A 106 -16.10 13.38 5.86
CA VAL A 106 -14.98 13.56 6.79
C VAL A 106 -13.66 13.28 6.08
N THR A 107 -13.53 12.12 5.43
CA THR A 107 -12.33 11.73 4.68
C THR A 107 -12.09 12.68 3.53
N ALA A 108 -13.13 13.05 2.77
CA ALA A 108 -13.02 14.05 1.72
C ALA A 108 -12.57 15.42 2.26
N GLY A 109 -13.06 15.82 3.42
CA GLY A 109 -12.65 17.04 4.11
C GLY A 109 -11.20 17.01 4.59
N ILE A 110 -10.71 15.85 5.04
CA ILE A 110 -9.30 15.63 5.42
C ILE A 110 -8.40 15.74 4.18
N ILE A 111 -8.73 15.01 3.11
CA ILE A 111 -7.99 15.03 1.84
C ILE A 111 -7.86 16.46 1.30
N LYS A 112 -8.94 17.26 1.38
CA LYS A 112 -8.94 18.65 0.90
C LYS A 112 -7.93 19.57 1.62
N ARG A 113 -7.48 19.21 2.83
CA ARG A 113 -6.49 20.01 3.57
C ARG A 113 -5.04 19.72 3.18
N CYS A 114 -4.81 18.69 2.36
CA CYS A 114 -3.48 18.45 1.81
C CYS A 114 -3.01 19.62 0.96
N LYS A 115 -1.77 20.06 1.20
CA LYS A 115 -1.13 21.16 0.46
C LYS A 115 -0.66 20.75 -0.95
N VAL A 116 -0.65 19.45 -1.24
CA VAL A 116 -0.35 18.87 -2.54
C VAL A 116 -1.59 18.14 -3.07
N PRO A 117 -1.83 18.14 -4.39
CA PRO A 117 -2.99 17.46 -4.95
C PRO A 117 -2.83 15.94 -4.85
N LEU A 118 -3.79 15.26 -4.22
CA LEU A 118 -3.83 13.80 -4.28
C LEU A 118 -4.40 13.34 -5.62
N THR A 119 -3.66 12.48 -6.32
CA THR A 119 -4.06 11.94 -7.62
C THR A 119 -5.06 10.80 -7.41
N THR A 120 -4.82 9.95 -6.41
CA THR A 120 -5.74 8.88 -6.01
C THR A 120 -5.98 8.97 -4.51
N ALA A 121 -7.21 8.65 -4.09
CA ALA A 121 -7.55 8.43 -2.68
C ALA A 121 -8.66 7.39 -2.62
N THR A 122 -8.34 6.21 -2.09
CA THR A 122 -9.17 5.01 -2.25
C THR A 122 -9.08 4.12 -1.03
N PHE A 123 -10.21 3.69 -0.48
CA PHE A 123 -10.20 2.57 0.47
C PHE A 123 -9.86 1.29 -0.29
N SER A 124 -8.79 0.64 0.11
CA SER A 124 -8.23 -0.57 -0.48
C SER A 124 -8.44 -1.73 0.48
N ILE A 125 -9.21 -2.73 0.05
CA ILE A 125 -9.68 -3.85 0.87
C ILE A 125 -9.06 -5.13 0.31
N LEU A 126 -8.10 -5.70 1.04
CA LEU A 126 -7.52 -7.00 0.69
C LEU A 126 -8.21 -8.11 1.48
N ARG A 127 -9.00 -8.94 0.78
CA ARG A 127 -9.81 -10.01 1.40
C ARG A 127 -8.93 -11.17 1.92
N PRO A 128 -9.46 -11.99 2.84
CA PRO A 128 -8.86 -13.26 3.25
C PRO A 128 -8.52 -14.16 2.06
N GLY A 129 -7.37 -14.82 2.11
CA GLY A 129 -6.90 -15.79 1.11
C GLY A 129 -6.39 -15.18 -0.20
N VAL A 130 -6.18 -13.87 -0.28
CA VAL A 130 -5.76 -13.18 -1.51
C VAL A 130 -4.25 -12.93 -1.51
N HIS A 131 -3.62 -13.22 -2.63
CA HIS A 131 -2.26 -12.83 -2.97
C HIS A 131 -2.28 -11.96 -4.24
N VAL A 132 -1.88 -10.71 -4.09
CA VAL A 132 -1.56 -9.82 -5.21
C VAL A 132 -0.13 -10.11 -5.61
N LEU A 133 0.04 -10.75 -6.76
CA LEU A 133 1.32 -11.23 -7.30
C LEU A 133 2.35 -10.08 -7.46
N PRO A 134 3.65 -10.40 -7.52
CA PRO A 134 4.69 -9.42 -7.83
C PRO A 134 4.38 -8.59 -9.07
N HIS A 135 4.38 -7.27 -8.92
CA HIS A 135 4.14 -6.32 -10.00
C HIS A 135 4.88 -4.99 -9.74
N SER A 136 4.91 -4.18 -10.79
CA SER A 136 5.32 -2.77 -10.73
C SER A 136 4.17 -1.93 -11.25
N GLY A 137 4.02 -0.74 -10.70
CA GLY A 137 3.06 0.26 -11.15
C GLY A 137 3.30 0.64 -12.60
N TYR A 138 2.25 1.10 -13.28
CA TYR A 138 2.35 1.56 -14.65
C TYR A 138 3.31 2.76 -14.73
N VAL A 139 4.45 2.57 -15.41
CA VAL A 139 5.56 3.54 -15.49
C VAL A 139 5.08 4.94 -15.87
N GLY A 140 4.16 5.05 -16.83
CA GLY A 140 3.64 6.33 -17.30
C GLY A 140 2.93 7.16 -16.22
N TYR A 141 2.49 6.55 -15.12
CA TYR A 141 1.85 7.22 -13.99
C TYR A 141 2.72 7.22 -12.73
N SER A 142 3.30 6.06 -12.42
CA SER A 142 3.98 5.75 -11.16
C SER A 142 5.30 6.53 -10.98
N ASN A 143 5.92 6.96 -12.09
CA ASN A 143 7.07 7.87 -12.07
C ASN A 143 6.78 9.21 -11.42
N SER A 144 5.54 9.67 -11.47
CA SER A 144 5.16 11.03 -11.08
C SER A 144 4.61 11.10 -9.66
N ILE A 145 4.43 9.96 -9.00
CA ILE A 145 3.81 9.85 -7.68
C ILE A 145 4.65 9.03 -6.72
N LEU A 146 4.35 9.16 -5.42
CA LEU A 146 4.61 8.16 -4.40
C LEU A 146 3.28 7.67 -3.85
N ARG A 147 3.24 6.43 -3.36
CA ARG A 147 2.05 5.82 -2.78
C ARG A 147 2.19 5.69 -1.27
N ALA A 148 1.14 6.10 -0.56
CA ALA A 148 1.00 5.85 0.87
C ALA A 148 -0.15 4.88 1.16
N HIS A 149 0.10 3.95 2.07
CA HIS A 149 -0.90 3.07 2.68
C HIS A 149 -1.09 3.48 4.14
N ILE A 150 -2.21 4.14 4.46
CA ILE A 150 -2.64 4.41 5.83
C ILE A 150 -3.51 3.24 6.28
N CYS A 151 -3.03 2.44 7.23
CA CYS A 151 -3.79 1.28 7.70
C CYS A 151 -4.95 1.69 8.61
N LEU A 152 -6.16 1.29 8.22
CA LEU A 152 -7.38 1.50 9.01
C LEU A 152 -7.70 0.26 9.83
N THR A 153 -7.63 -0.92 9.20
CA THR A 153 -7.75 -2.22 9.87
C THR A 153 -6.72 -3.17 9.30
N ALA A 154 -6.16 -4.02 10.16
CA ALA A 154 -5.34 -5.16 9.76
C ALA A 154 -5.63 -6.33 10.72
N PRO A 155 -5.54 -7.57 10.21
CA PRO A 155 -5.63 -8.76 11.04
C PRO A 155 -4.61 -8.72 12.18
N GLN A 156 -5.01 -9.21 13.36
CA GLN A 156 -4.11 -9.29 14.53
C GLN A 156 -3.20 -10.53 14.49
N GLU A 157 -3.44 -11.45 13.57
CA GLU A 157 -2.60 -12.62 13.36
C GLU A 157 -1.22 -12.17 12.85
N ILE A 158 -0.20 -12.40 13.68
CA ILE A 158 1.19 -12.05 13.37
C ILE A 158 1.78 -13.15 12.51
N SER A 159 2.30 -12.79 11.33
CA SER A 159 3.02 -13.73 10.46
C SER A 159 4.22 -14.34 11.19
N SER A 160 4.48 -15.61 10.93
CA SER A 160 5.67 -16.32 11.41
C SER A 160 6.98 -15.69 10.94
N CYS A 161 6.95 -14.90 9.86
CA CYS A 161 8.12 -14.25 9.29
C CYS A 161 8.50 -12.96 10.03
N VAL A 162 7.67 -12.47 10.95
CA VAL A 162 7.94 -11.26 11.75
C VAL A 162 9.08 -11.56 12.75
N PRO A 163 10.24 -10.87 12.66
CA PRO A 163 11.41 -11.19 13.48
C PRO A 163 11.24 -10.90 14.97
N ASP A 164 10.48 -9.84 15.31
CA ASP A 164 10.23 -9.45 16.70
C ASP A 164 8.72 -9.21 16.92
N PRO A 165 7.94 -10.24 17.28
CA PRO A 165 6.50 -10.09 17.51
C PRO A 165 6.14 -9.02 18.55
N ASP A 166 7.05 -8.66 19.46
CA ASP A 166 6.79 -7.65 20.47
C ASP A 166 6.73 -6.24 19.89
N VAL A 167 7.49 -5.94 18.82
CA VAL A 167 7.36 -4.67 18.09
C VAL A 167 5.93 -4.54 17.56
N TRP A 168 5.34 -5.66 17.09
CA TRP A 168 3.98 -5.70 16.57
C TRP A 168 2.90 -5.70 17.65
N LYS A 169 3.21 -6.22 18.85
CA LYS A 169 2.26 -6.27 19.98
C LYS A 169 2.25 -4.98 20.81
N LYS A 170 3.39 -4.32 21.04
CA LYS A 170 3.50 -3.12 21.89
C LYS A 170 2.99 -1.89 21.17
N SER A 171 2.33 -0.95 21.83
CA SER A 171 1.95 0.33 21.22
C SER A 171 3.20 1.15 20.89
N VAL A 172 3.71 1.02 19.66
CA VAL A 172 4.80 1.84 19.15
C VAL A 172 4.17 3.12 18.57
N PRO A 173 4.68 4.31 18.92
CA PRO A 173 4.31 5.55 18.25
C PRO A 173 4.44 5.43 16.72
N SER A 174 3.52 6.03 15.97
CA SER A 174 3.46 5.87 14.51
C SER A 174 4.72 6.33 13.79
N ASP A 175 5.40 7.35 14.33
CA ASP A 175 6.67 7.89 13.86
C ASP A 175 7.85 6.94 14.07
N GLN A 176 7.76 6.00 15.01
CA GLN A 176 8.80 5.00 15.27
C GLN A 176 8.49 3.64 14.65
N TRP A 177 7.24 3.39 14.25
CA TRP A 177 6.83 2.11 13.67
C TRP A 177 7.52 1.84 12.34
N PHE A 178 7.55 2.85 11.45
CA PHE A 178 8.13 2.75 10.11
C PHE A 178 9.52 2.09 10.12
N SER A 179 10.43 2.61 10.95
CA SER A 179 11.82 2.15 11.01
C SER A 179 12.01 0.80 11.71
N LYS A 180 10.99 0.32 12.45
CA LYS A 180 11.05 -0.93 13.24
C LYS A 180 10.27 -2.08 12.62
N SER A 181 9.37 -1.80 11.68
CA SER A 181 8.49 -2.80 11.08
C SER A 181 8.95 -3.33 9.72
N ILE A 182 10.02 -2.76 9.16
CA ILE A 182 10.57 -3.15 7.85
C ILE A 182 11.82 -4.01 8.06
N PHE A 183 11.86 -5.17 7.40
CA PHE A 183 12.93 -6.15 7.55
C PHE A 183 13.15 -6.94 6.25
N PRO A 184 14.29 -7.64 6.09
CA PRO A 184 14.59 -8.39 4.88
C PRO A 184 13.53 -9.46 4.55
N TYR A 185 13.25 -9.61 3.26
CA TYR A 185 12.45 -10.70 2.73
C TYR A 185 13.30 -11.97 2.55
N ASP A 186 12.77 -13.10 3.00
CA ASP A 186 13.37 -14.42 2.79
C ASP A 186 12.44 -15.26 1.90
N PRO A 187 12.81 -15.52 0.64
CA PRO A 187 11.98 -16.29 -0.29
C PRO A 187 11.84 -17.77 0.10
N LEU A 188 12.65 -18.27 1.04
CA LEU A 188 12.55 -19.64 1.54
C LEU A 188 11.54 -19.78 2.68
N GLN A 189 11.10 -18.67 3.29
CA GLN A 189 10.09 -18.71 4.35
C GLN A 189 8.69 -18.83 3.76
N PRO A 190 7.82 -19.67 4.37
CA PRO A 190 6.44 -19.79 3.94
C PRO A 190 5.71 -18.46 4.12
N ARG A 191 4.93 -18.06 3.13
CA ARG A 191 4.07 -16.88 3.24
C ARG A 191 2.94 -17.18 4.22
N THR A 192 2.86 -16.39 5.29
CA THR A 192 1.81 -16.45 6.31
C THR A 192 1.32 -15.05 6.66
N GLY A 193 0.19 -14.95 7.37
CA GLY A 193 -0.34 -13.68 7.86
C GLY A 193 -0.75 -12.71 6.75
N CYS A 194 -0.77 -11.40 7.08
CA CYS A 194 -1.00 -10.32 6.12
C CYS A 194 0.24 -9.44 6.01
N MET A 195 0.87 -9.41 4.84
CA MET A 195 2.19 -8.80 4.62
C MET A 195 2.27 -8.03 3.30
N PHE A 196 3.28 -7.18 3.23
CA PHE A 196 3.68 -6.40 2.07
C PHE A 196 5.17 -6.60 1.80
N ARG A 197 5.55 -6.67 0.53
CA ARG A 197 6.95 -6.64 0.12
C ARG A 197 7.16 -5.59 -0.96
N VAL A 198 8.27 -4.87 -0.87
CA VAL A 198 8.83 -4.03 -1.94
C VAL A 198 10.31 -4.37 -2.07
N ASP A 199 10.71 -4.82 -3.24
CA ASP A 199 12.02 -5.40 -3.52
C ASP A 199 12.41 -6.48 -2.49
N ASP A 200 13.53 -6.31 -1.80
CA ASP A 200 14.09 -7.24 -0.80
C ASP A 200 13.65 -6.93 0.63
N LEU A 201 12.73 -5.97 0.81
CA LEU A 201 12.20 -5.58 2.11
C LEU A 201 10.72 -5.90 2.25
N GLN A 202 10.32 -6.34 3.43
CA GLN A 202 8.93 -6.66 3.76
C GLN A 202 8.51 -6.05 5.10
N THR A 203 7.19 -5.93 5.28
CA THR A 203 6.54 -5.41 6.49
C THR A 203 5.13 -5.98 6.59
N SER A 204 4.48 -5.77 7.72
CA SER A 204 3.02 -5.92 7.84
C SER A 204 2.35 -4.58 8.16
N TRP A 205 1.02 -4.56 8.09
CA TRP A 205 0.23 -3.40 8.50
C TRP A 205 -0.24 -3.51 9.94
N ARG A 206 -0.42 -2.35 10.57
CA ARG A 206 -1.06 -2.21 11.86
C ARG A 206 -1.97 -0.98 11.84
N PRO A 207 -3.17 -1.03 12.45
CA PRO A 207 -4.06 0.13 12.48
C PRO A 207 -3.35 1.40 12.96
N GLY A 208 -3.59 2.50 12.25
CA GLY A 208 -3.00 3.82 12.51
C GLY A 208 -1.57 4.02 12.03
N HIS A 209 -0.97 3.01 11.40
CA HIS A 209 0.37 3.11 10.85
C HIS A 209 0.35 3.35 9.35
N CYS A 210 1.35 4.08 8.87
CA CYS A 210 1.48 4.44 7.48
C CYS A 210 2.76 3.85 6.88
N LEU A 211 2.68 3.43 5.63
CA LEU A 211 3.82 3.09 4.78
C LEU A 211 3.81 4.03 3.58
N VAL A 212 4.96 4.60 3.25
CA VAL A 212 5.17 5.31 1.98
C VAL A 212 6.21 4.53 1.18
N PHE A 213 5.93 4.25 -0.08
CA PHE A 213 6.80 3.48 -0.95
C PHE A 213 6.71 3.94 -2.40
N ASP A 214 7.70 3.55 -3.18
CA ASP A 214 7.73 3.73 -4.63
C ASP A 214 7.07 2.54 -5.32
N ASP A 215 5.89 2.73 -5.91
CA ASP A 215 5.15 1.63 -6.54
C ASP A 215 5.72 1.23 -7.92
N LEU A 216 6.71 1.94 -8.47
CA LEU A 216 7.49 1.44 -9.61
C LEU A 216 8.33 0.22 -9.24
N ARG A 217 8.76 0.15 -7.98
CA ARG A 217 9.60 -0.95 -7.50
C ARG A 217 8.76 -2.21 -7.41
N MET A 218 9.41 -3.36 -7.55
CA MET A 218 8.70 -4.64 -7.61
C MET A 218 8.06 -4.91 -6.25
N HIS A 219 6.73 -5.00 -6.21
CA HIS A 219 6.00 -5.15 -4.96
C HIS A 219 4.89 -6.20 -5.05
N GLU A 220 4.53 -6.76 -3.91
CA GLU A 220 3.44 -7.72 -3.77
C GLU A 220 2.80 -7.60 -2.40
N ALA A 221 1.57 -8.10 -2.27
CA ALA A 221 0.84 -8.10 -1.01
C ALA A 221 0.06 -9.39 -0.85
N TRP A 222 -0.01 -9.93 0.37
CA TRP A 222 -0.87 -11.07 0.65
C TRP A 222 -1.64 -10.90 1.96
N ASN A 223 -2.78 -11.56 2.04
CA ASN A 223 -3.57 -11.70 3.24
C ASN A 223 -4.04 -13.15 3.37
N PHE A 224 -3.29 -13.95 4.11
CA PHE A 224 -3.60 -15.36 4.39
C PHE A 224 -4.18 -15.57 5.78
N THR A 225 -4.78 -14.53 6.35
CA THR A 225 -5.54 -14.58 7.60
C THR A 225 -7.02 -14.78 7.31
N SER A 226 -7.84 -14.84 8.35
CA SER A 226 -9.31 -14.93 8.26
C SER A 226 -10.04 -13.59 8.17
N GLU A 227 -9.34 -12.45 8.34
CA GLU A 227 -9.95 -11.12 8.37
C GLU A 227 -9.46 -10.25 7.21
N PRO A 228 -10.27 -9.31 6.69
CA PRO A 228 -9.81 -8.38 5.66
C PRO A 228 -8.81 -7.37 6.23
N ARG A 229 -7.91 -6.89 5.37
CA ARG A 229 -7.06 -5.72 5.64
C ARG A 229 -7.58 -4.53 4.88
N VAL A 230 -7.77 -3.39 5.55
CA VAL A 230 -8.26 -2.16 4.92
C VAL A 230 -7.25 -1.04 5.13
N ASN A 231 -6.81 -0.46 4.02
CA ASN A 231 -6.00 0.75 4.00
C ASN A 231 -6.78 1.88 3.32
N LEU A 232 -6.54 3.13 3.72
CA LEU A 232 -6.69 4.25 2.80
C LEU A 232 -5.39 4.36 1.99
N MET A 233 -5.50 4.10 0.69
CA MET A 233 -4.41 4.25 -0.27
C MET A 233 -4.50 5.63 -0.90
N ILE A 234 -3.42 6.40 -0.81
CA ILE A 234 -3.32 7.72 -1.44
C ILE A 234 -2.09 7.79 -2.31
N ASP A 235 -2.24 8.43 -3.47
CA ASP A 235 -1.12 8.75 -4.35
C ASP A 235 -0.94 10.28 -4.36
N PHE A 236 0.30 10.72 -4.20
CA PHE A 236 0.66 12.14 -4.14
C PHE A 236 1.90 12.42 -4.99
N PRO A 237 2.09 13.66 -5.46
CA PRO A 237 3.22 14.02 -6.32
C PRO A 237 4.56 13.65 -5.68
N ARG A 238 5.40 12.97 -6.44
CA ARG A 238 6.76 12.63 -6.03
C ARG A 238 7.57 13.91 -5.84
N PRO A 239 8.13 14.18 -4.64
CA PRO A 239 8.98 15.36 -4.44
C PRO A 239 10.22 15.32 -5.33
N ALA A 240 10.71 16.48 -5.76
CA ALA A 240 11.86 16.60 -6.66
C ALA A 240 13.12 15.87 -6.16
N LYS A 241 13.33 15.80 -4.84
CA LYS A 241 14.45 15.06 -4.22
C LYS A 241 14.39 13.53 -4.43
N TYR A 242 13.22 13.00 -4.75
CA TYR A 242 12.98 11.57 -5.00
C TYR A 242 12.73 11.25 -6.47
N ARG A 243 12.94 12.23 -7.35
CA ARG A 243 12.73 12.12 -8.80
C ARG A 243 13.62 11.04 -9.40
N VAL A 244 13.03 10.16 -10.21
CA VAL A 244 13.80 9.14 -10.95
C VAL A 244 14.54 9.83 -12.11
N PRO A 245 15.87 9.68 -12.22
CA PRO A 245 16.62 10.27 -13.34
C PRO A 245 16.10 9.82 -14.69
N GLY A 246 15.98 10.75 -15.64
CA GLY A 246 15.50 10.49 -17.01
C GLY A 246 14.00 10.71 -17.25
N TYR A 247 13.27 11.29 -16.27
CA TYR A 247 11.86 11.68 -16.41
C TYR A 247 11.66 13.17 -16.06
N ASP A 248 11.02 13.95 -16.93
CA ASP A 248 10.91 15.43 -16.87
C ASP A 248 9.55 15.91 -16.31
N ASP A 249 9.45 17.17 -15.84
CA ASP A 249 8.30 17.65 -15.03
C ASP A 249 6.99 17.73 -15.81
N ASP A 250 7.08 17.92 -17.13
CA ASP A 250 5.94 17.89 -18.04
C ASP A 250 5.26 16.50 -18.08
N GLU A 251 5.94 15.45 -17.61
CA GLU A 251 5.41 14.09 -17.56
C GLU A 251 4.49 13.82 -16.35
N VAL A 252 4.38 14.73 -15.38
CA VAL A 252 3.44 14.58 -14.25
C VAL A 252 1.99 14.77 -14.70
N LEU A 253 1.72 15.83 -15.47
CA LEU A 253 0.40 16.11 -16.04
C LEU A 253 0.01 15.03 -17.06
N ASP A 254 0.95 14.68 -17.94
CA ASP A 254 0.79 13.57 -18.88
C ASP A 254 0.60 12.24 -18.13
N GLY A 255 1.23 12.06 -16.97
CA GLY A 255 1.10 10.85 -16.17
C GLY A 255 -0.28 10.62 -15.59
N LEU A 256 -0.99 11.68 -15.18
CA LEU A 256 -2.40 11.59 -14.78
C LEU A 256 -3.29 11.14 -15.94
N GLU A 257 -3.11 11.73 -17.12
CA GLU A 257 -3.87 11.39 -18.31
C GLU A 257 -3.56 9.95 -18.78
N LYS A 258 -2.28 9.58 -18.82
CA LYS A 258 -1.81 8.22 -19.13
C LYS A 258 -2.35 7.20 -18.14
N GLY A 259 -2.33 7.51 -16.85
CA GLY A 259 -2.88 6.66 -15.78
C GLY A 259 -4.38 6.44 -15.93
N ALA A 260 -5.14 7.51 -16.18
CA ALA A 260 -6.58 7.42 -16.42
C ALA A 260 -6.89 6.56 -17.65
N LYS A 261 -6.24 6.83 -18.79
CA LYS A 261 -6.38 6.02 -20.01
C LYS A 261 -6.02 4.55 -19.81
N TYR A 262 -4.99 4.27 -19.00
CA TYR A 262 -4.57 2.92 -18.67
C TYR A 262 -5.66 2.16 -17.90
N LEU A 263 -6.23 2.75 -16.84
CA LEU A 263 -7.32 2.10 -16.11
C LEU A 263 -8.59 1.99 -16.93
N ASP A 264 -8.95 3.00 -17.71
CA ASP A 264 -10.13 2.96 -18.59
C ASP A 264 -10.03 1.80 -19.59
N LYS A 265 -8.83 1.54 -20.12
CA LYS A 265 -8.58 0.38 -20.99
C LYS A 265 -8.79 -0.94 -20.25
N LEU A 266 -8.38 -1.04 -18.98
CA LEU A 266 -8.55 -2.25 -18.18
C LEU A 266 -10.01 -2.46 -17.77
N THR A 267 -10.72 -1.42 -17.32
CA THR A 267 -12.13 -1.51 -16.94
C THR A 267 -13.00 -1.85 -18.14
N SER A 268 -12.74 -1.23 -19.30
CA SER A 268 -13.44 -1.52 -20.56
C SER A 268 -13.27 -2.98 -20.98
N LYS A 269 -12.09 -3.58 -20.77
CA LYS A 269 -11.83 -5.00 -21.05
C LYS A 269 -12.74 -5.93 -20.22
N HIS A 270 -13.17 -5.49 -19.05
CA HIS A 270 -14.08 -6.23 -18.17
C HIS A 270 -15.55 -5.83 -18.34
N GLY A 271 -15.86 -4.92 -19.27
CA GLY A 271 -17.21 -4.39 -19.50
C GLY A 271 -17.69 -3.48 -18.36
N TRP A 272 -16.79 -2.86 -17.61
CA TRP A 272 -17.11 -1.90 -16.56
C TRP A 272 -17.04 -0.46 -17.07
N GLU A 273 -17.79 0.42 -16.43
CA GLU A 273 -17.70 1.86 -16.71
C GLU A 273 -16.29 2.40 -16.42
N PRO A 274 -15.78 3.34 -17.24
CA PRO A 274 -14.57 4.12 -16.97
C PRO A 274 -14.59 4.77 -15.58
N ILE A 275 -13.40 4.98 -14.99
CA ILE A 275 -13.25 5.46 -13.60
C ILE A 275 -13.18 6.98 -13.53
#